data_AF-A0AAN4PDM3-F1
#
_entry.id   AF-A0AAN4PDM3-F1
#
_cell.length_a   1.000
_cell.length_b   1.000
_cell.length_c   1.000
_cell.angle_alpha   90.00
_cell.angle_beta   90.00
_cell.angle_gamma   90.00
#
_symmetry.space_group_name_H-M   'P 1'
#
loop_
_entity.id
_entity.type
_entity.pdbx_description
1 polymer ?
#
loop_
_entity_poly.entity_id
_entity_poly.type
_entity_poly.pdbx_seq_one_letter_code
_entity_poly.pdbx_strand_id
1 'polypeptide(L)'
;MVFRAEAVDWKLSTYVDYMRNNADESPLYLFDRAFVSKMGLKIGPPEEEPEATYWPPPCFGEDFFSVLGNDRPDRQWLIIGPERSGSTFHKDPNATSAWNAVVRGSKYWIMFPSSSKLPPPPGVFVSDDQSEVTSPLSIAEWLLGFHAEARRTPGCIEGICGEGEILHVPSGWWHLVVNLEPSIAITQNFTPRAHLTATLDFLSNKADQVSGFRKDVHNPYERFVENMRKTHPELLQQALDELKKKSDGRKRKWDELVHGRAAQEDAGDSSEAGGFSFGFGDDGSDVEVP
;
A
#
# COMPACT_ATOMS: atom_id res chain seq x y z
N MET A 1 -13.29 -10.28 -24.26
CA MET A 1 -12.04 -9.84 -23.59
C MET A 1 -11.94 -10.54 -22.25
N VAL A 2 -10.72 -10.95 -21.86
CA VAL A 2 -10.46 -11.68 -20.61
C VAL A 2 -9.85 -10.72 -19.58
N PHE A 3 -10.40 -10.72 -18.38
CA PHE A 3 -9.96 -9.91 -17.25
C PHE A 3 -9.56 -10.78 -16.07
N ARG A 4 -8.63 -10.28 -15.27
CA ARG A 4 -8.17 -10.90 -14.04
C ARG A 4 -9.16 -10.59 -12.92
N ALA A 5 -9.70 -11.63 -12.28
CA ALA A 5 -10.45 -11.56 -11.03
C ALA A 5 -9.72 -12.38 -9.97
N GLU A 6 -8.99 -11.69 -9.11
CA GLU A 6 -8.09 -12.26 -8.09
C GLU A 6 -7.19 -13.38 -8.62
N ALA A 7 -7.64 -14.64 -8.48
CA ALA A 7 -6.90 -15.84 -8.84
C ALA A 7 -7.17 -16.34 -10.28
N VAL A 8 -8.22 -15.87 -10.95
CA VAL A 8 -8.69 -16.42 -12.24
C VAL A 8 -8.73 -15.39 -13.37
N ASP A 9 -8.58 -15.87 -14.60
CA ASP A 9 -8.70 -15.06 -15.82
C ASP A 9 -9.97 -15.45 -16.58
N TRP A 10 -11.00 -14.60 -16.52
CA TRP A 10 -12.32 -14.89 -17.09
C TRP A 10 -12.74 -13.87 -18.15
N LYS A 11 -13.60 -14.32 -19.09
CA LYS A 11 -14.30 -13.40 -19.96
C LYS A 11 -15.17 -12.48 -19.10
N LEU A 12 -15.25 -11.20 -19.45
CA LEU A 12 -16.10 -10.25 -18.72
C LEU A 12 -17.55 -10.74 -18.59
N SER A 13 -18.10 -11.36 -19.63
CA SER A 13 -19.45 -11.94 -19.59
C SER A 13 -19.58 -13.03 -18.51
N THR A 14 -18.59 -13.91 -18.39
CA THR A 14 -18.55 -14.95 -17.35
C THR A 14 -18.49 -14.35 -15.96
N TYR A 15 -17.67 -13.30 -15.76
CA TYR A 15 -17.60 -12.61 -14.48
C TYR A 15 -18.91 -11.87 -14.13
N VAL A 16 -19.57 -11.25 -15.10
CA VAL A 16 -20.89 -10.62 -14.92
C VAL A 16 -21.96 -11.66 -14.56
N ASP A 17 -21.95 -12.82 -15.23
CA ASP A 17 -22.85 -13.92 -14.90
C ASP A 17 -22.61 -14.45 -13.49
N TYR A 18 -21.34 -14.56 -13.06
CA TYR A 18 -20.97 -14.86 -11.68
C TYR A 18 -21.55 -13.81 -10.72
N MET A 19 -21.28 -12.52 -10.92
CA MET A 19 -21.77 -11.44 -10.06
C MET A 19 -23.29 -11.47 -9.83
N ARG A 20 -24.06 -11.82 -10.87
CA ARG A 20 -25.53 -11.86 -10.82
C ARG A 20 -26.11 -13.07 -10.09
N ASN A 21 -25.38 -14.18 -10.07
CA ASN A 21 -25.86 -15.47 -9.56
C ASN A 21 -25.08 -15.94 -8.32
N ASN A 22 -24.29 -15.06 -7.71
CA ASN A 22 -23.40 -15.36 -6.60
C ASN A 22 -24.06 -15.09 -5.23
N ALA A 23 -23.77 -15.96 -4.26
CA ALA A 23 -24.13 -15.81 -2.84
C ALA A 23 -22.93 -16.01 -1.89
N ASP A 24 -21.70 -15.96 -2.40
CA ASP A 24 -20.47 -16.11 -1.62
C ASP A 24 -20.38 -15.05 -0.51
N GLU A 25 -19.78 -15.44 0.62
CA GLU A 25 -19.41 -14.56 1.73
C GLU A 25 -18.37 -13.52 1.29
N SER A 26 -17.31 -13.99 0.61
CA SER A 26 -16.25 -13.18 0.03
C SER A 26 -16.22 -13.42 -1.49
N PRO A 27 -17.00 -12.66 -2.28
CA PRO A 27 -17.07 -12.86 -3.72
C PRO A 27 -15.75 -12.53 -4.41
N LEU A 28 -15.45 -13.23 -5.51
CA LEU A 28 -14.31 -12.92 -6.38
C LEU A 28 -14.36 -11.47 -6.84
N TYR A 29 -13.23 -10.78 -6.76
CA TYR A 29 -13.09 -9.38 -7.13
C TYR A 29 -12.29 -9.20 -8.44
N LEU A 30 -12.89 -8.59 -9.47
CA LEU A 30 -12.17 -8.23 -10.69
C LEU A 30 -11.19 -7.11 -10.37
N PHE A 31 -9.90 -7.37 -10.59
CA PHE A 31 -8.80 -6.49 -10.25
C PHE A 31 -7.73 -6.58 -11.35
N ASP A 32 -7.94 -5.85 -12.44
CA ASP A 32 -7.14 -6.01 -13.66
C ASP A 32 -6.24 -4.80 -13.91
N ARG A 33 -4.92 -5.04 -13.84
CA ARG A 33 -3.88 -4.03 -14.10
C ARG A 33 -3.67 -3.67 -15.57
N ALA A 34 -4.05 -4.58 -16.46
CA ALA A 34 -3.80 -4.46 -17.90
C ALA A 34 -5.04 -3.94 -18.65
N PHE A 35 -6.07 -3.48 -17.94
CA PHE A 35 -7.34 -3.08 -18.54
C PHE A 35 -7.19 -1.99 -19.61
N VAL A 36 -6.30 -1.02 -19.40
CA VAL A 36 -6.06 0.08 -20.37
C VAL A 36 -5.61 -0.47 -21.71
N SER A 37 -4.60 -1.35 -21.74
CA SER A 37 -4.12 -1.92 -23.00
C SER A 37 -5.11 -2.92 -23.60
N LYS A 38 -5.75 -3.74 -22.76
CA LYS A 38 -6.77 -4.72 -23.20
C LYS A 38 -7.97 -4.05 -23.87
N MET A 39 -8.40 -2.91 -23.33
CA MET A 39 -9.55 -2.15 -23.80
C MET A 39 -9.20 -1.07 -24.83
N GLY A 40 -7.91 -0.85 -25.12
CA GLY A 40 -7.46 0.20 -26.03
C GLY A 40 -7.80 1.61 -25.55
N LEU A 41 -7.78 1.83 -24.23
CA LEU A 41 -8.12 3.11 -23.63
C LEU A 41 -6.96 4.09 -23.80
N LYS A 42 -7.30 5.33 -24.09
CA LYS A 42 -6.38 6.46 -24.07
C LYS A 42 -6.48 7.13 -22.71
N ILE A 43 -5.33 7.43 -22.09
CA ILE A 43 -5.26 8.03 -20.77
C ILE A 43 -4.32 9.22 -20.81
N GLY A 44 -4.69 10.31 -20.17
CA GLY A 44 -3.87 11.52 -20.13
C GLY A 44 -4.72 12.76 -19.97
N PRO A 45 -4.12 13.88 -19.57
CA PRO A 45 -4.81 15.17 -19.51
C PRO A 45 -5.51 15.47 -20.85
N PRO A 46 -6.76 15.95 -20.86
CA PRO A 46 -7.49 16.24 -22.10
C PRO A 46 -6.77 17.22 -23.05
N GLU A 47 -5.86 18.05 -22.52
CA GLU A 47 -5.04 18.97 -23.31
C GLU A 47 -4.00 18.26 -24.17
N GLU A 48 -3.49 17.11 -23.71
CA GLU A 48 -2.47 16.30 -24.38
C GLU A 48 -3.08 15.13 -25.16
N GLU A 49 -4.18 14.57 -24.64
CA GLU A 49 -4.91 13.46 -25.23
C GLU A 49 -6.41 13.78 -25.30
N PRO A 50 -6.87 14.44 -26.38
CA PRO A 50 -8.27 14.86 -26.53
C PRO A 50 -9.29 13.71 -26.51
N GLU A 51 -8.86 12.48 -26.80
CA GLU A 51 -9.70 11.28 -26.78
C GLU A 51 -9.51 10.46 -25.49
N ALA A 52 -8.97 11.08 -24.42
CA ALA A 52 -8.74 10.41 -23.16
C ALA A 52 -10.06 9.87 -22.57
N THR A 53 -10.04 8.58 -22.20
CA THR A 53 -11.13 7.94 -21.47
C THR A 53 -11.20 8.42 -20.02
N TYR A 54 -10.03 8.64 -19.40
CA TYR A 54 -9.89 9.26 -18.08
C TYR A 54 -8.49 9.86 -17.91
N TRP A 55 -8.32 10.68 -16.88
CA TRP A 55 -7.03 11.23 -16.46
C TRP A 55 -6.90 11.23 -14.93
N PRO A 56 -5.66 11.16 -14.39
CA PRO A 56 -5.44 11.32 -12.96
C PRO A 56 -5.94 12.68 -12.46
N PRO A 57 -6.60 12.76 -11.28
CA PRO A 57 -7.13 14.03 -10.78
C PRO A 57 -6.01 15.07 -10.55
N PRO A 58 -6.12 16.29 -11.12
CA PRO A 58 -5.04 17.29 -11.06
C PRO A 58 -4.64 17.71 -9.64
N CYS A 59 -5.55 17.62 -8.67
CA CYS A 59 -5.29 17.98 -7.27
C CYS A 59 -4.24 17.09 -6.58
N PHE A 60 -3.95 15.90 -7.11
CA PHE A 60 -2.91 15.01 -6.59
C PHE A 60 -1.51 15.36 -7.09
N GLY A 61 -1.41 16.25 -8.06
CA GLY A 61 -0.15 16.71 -8.62
C GLY A 61 0.58 15.63 -9.42
N GLU A 62 1.88 15.83 -9.57
CA GLU A 62 2.74 14.93 -10.34
C GLU A 62 2.98 13.60 -9.62
N ASP A 63 2.93 12.51 -10.39
CA ASP A 63 3.36 11.18 -9.96
C ASP A 63 4.86 11.01 -10.22
N PHE A 64 5.70 11.10 -9.20
CA PHE A 64 7.15 10.97 -9.37
C PHE A 64 7.59 9.57 -9.82
N PHE A 65 6.79 8.51 -9.62
CA PHE A 65 7.13 7.20 -10.19
C PHE A 65 7.02 7.14 -11.72
N SER A 66 6.44 8.17 -12.36
CA SER A 66 6.47 8.30 -13.82
C SER A 66 7.88 8.35 -14.41
N VAL A 67 8.89 8.81 -13.65
CA VAL A 67 10.29 8.87 -14.13
C VAL A 67 10.90 7.51 -14.43
N LEU A 68 10.32 6.43 -13.89
CA LEU A 68 10.73 5.06 -14.21
C LEU A 68 10.24 4.60 -15.59
N GLY A 69 9.32 5.35 -16.23
CA GLY A 69 8.78 5.03 -17.54
C GLY A 69 8.21 3.62 -17.56
N ASN A 70 8.71 2.78 -18.46
CA ASN A 70 8.28 1.39 -18.55
C ASN A 70 8.75 0.55 -17.35
N ASP A 71 9.82 0.91 -16.64
CA ASP A 71 10.33 0.13 -15.51
C ASP A 71 9.55 0.36 -14.21
N ARG A 72 8.51 1.20 -14.25
CA ARG A 72 7.67 1.49 -13.09
C ARG A 72 6.90 0.23 -12.62
N PRO A 73 6.53 0.14 -11.34
CA PRO A 73 5.66 -0.91 -10.87
C PRO A 73 4.24 -0.72 -11.43
N ASP A 74 3.46 -1.80 -11.40
CA ASP A 74 2.03 -1.75 -11.65
C ASP A 74 1.40 -0.64 -10.80
N ARG A 75 0.57 0.19 -11.44
CA ARG A 75 0.10 1.43 -10.82
C ARG A 75 -1.38 1.66 -10.93
N GLN A 76 -2.11 0.96 -11.78
CA GLN A 76 -3.52 1.26 -12.03
C GLN A 76 -4.29 -0.02 -12.24
N TRP A 77 -5.53 -0.05 -11.75
CA TRP A 77 -6.39 -1.23 -11.84
C TRP A 77 -7.82 -0.82 -12.13
N LEU A 78 -8.46 -1.60 -13.02
CA LEU A 78 -9.91 -1.63 -13.11
C LEU A 78 -10.42 -2.58 -12.05
N ILE A 79 -11.35 -2.08 -11.25
CA ILE A 79 -11.92 -2.78 -10.12
C ILE A 79 -13.41 -2.95 -10.37
N ILE A 80 -13.90 -4.18 -10.45
CA ILE A 80 -15.32 -4.49 -10.57
C ILE A 80 -15.67 -5.58 -9.59
N GLY A 81 -16.74 -5.41 -8.82
CA GLY A 81 -17.15 -6.43 -7.84
C GLY A 81 -18.60 -6.33 -7.44
N PRO A 82 -19.23 -7.44 -7.02
CA PRO A 82 -20.57 -7.42 -6.44
C PRO A 82 -20.52 -6.85 -5.02
N GLU A 83 -21.69 -6.67 -4.41
CA GLU A 83 -21.81 -6.41 -2.98
C GLU A 83 -21.00 -7.45 -2.16
N ARG A 84 -20.43 -7.02 -1.02
CA ARG A 84 -19.58 -7.79 -0.10
C ARG A 84 -18.15 -8.05 -0.57
N SER A 85 -17.84 -7.91 -1.86
CA SER A 85 -16.46 -8.01 -2.33
C SER A 85 -15.65 -6.76 -1.96
N GLY A 86 -14.33 -6.87 -1.91
CA GLY A 86 -13.50 -5.76 -1.47
C GLY A 86 -12.05 -6.17 -1.24
N SER A 87 -11.37 -5.44 -0.37
CA SER A 87 -10.00 -5.78 0.05
C SER A 87 -9.88 -5.65 1.57
N THR A 88 -9.24 -6.63 2.20
CA THR A 88 -8.91 -6.63 3.63
C THR A 88 -7.90 -5.53 3.96
N PHE A 89 -7.54 -5.37 5.24
CA PHE A 89 -6.58 -4.35 5.64
C PHE A 89 -5.23 -4.53 4.97
N HIS A 90 -4.77 -3.49 4.28
CA HIS A 90 -3.43 -3.43 3.71
C HIS A 90 -2.91 -1.99 3.71
N LYS A 91 -1.63 -1.84 3.39
CA LYS A 91 -1.02 -0.58 2.98
C LYS A 91 -0.63 -0.71 1.51
N ASP A 92 -0.71 0.39 0.79
CA ASP A 92 -0.21 0.44 -0.58
C ASP A 92 1.30 0.15 -0.62
N PRO A 93 1.79 -0.59 -1.64
CA PRO A 93 3.19 -0.96 -1.74
C PRO A 93 4.08 0.26 -2.02
N ASN A 94 5.39 0.09 -1.77
CA ASN A 94 6.43 1.04 -2.14
C ASN A 94 6.27 2.44 -1.52
N ALA A 95 5.52 2.56 -0.41
CA ALA A 95 5.13 3.83 0.20
C ALA A 95 4.50 4.82 -0.81
N THR A 96 3.66 4.29 -1.71
CA THR A 96 2.86 5.10 -2.62
C THR A 96 1.60 5.60 -1.91
N SER A 97 1.04 6.70 -2.42
CA SER A 97 -0.35 7.07 -2.16
C SER A 97 -1.23 6.53 -3.28
N ALA A 98 -2.54 6.47 -3.07
CA ALA A 98 -3.47 6.07 -4.11
C ALA A 98 -4.68 7.01 -4.19
N TRP A 99 -5.32 7.03 -5.35
CA TRP A 99 -6.68 7.53 -5.49
C TRP A 99 -7.58 6.44 -6.06
N ASN A 100 -8.83 6.40 -5.60
CA ASN A 100 -9.85 5.45 -6.04
C ASN A 100 -11.09 6.22 -6.49
N ALA A 101 -11.37 6.22 -7.79
CA ALA A 101 -12.51 6.88 -8.40
C ALA A 101 -13.65 5.87 -8.59
N VAL A 102 -14.78 6.09 -7.91
CA VAL A 102 -15.96 5.23 -8.00
C VAL A 102 -16.79 5.65 -9.20
N VAL A 103 -16.75 4.85 -10.26
CA VAL A 103 -17.46 5.11 -11.54
C VAL A 103 -18.93 4.69 -11.44
N ARG A 104 -19.22 3.62 -10.70
CA ARG A 104 -20.57 3.12 -10.40
C ARG A 104 -20.59 2.47 -9.02
N GLY A 105 -21.74 2.57 -8.36
CA GLY A 105 -21.99 1.94 -7.06
C GLY A 105 -21.40 2.73 -5.89
N SER A 106 -21.13 2.05 -4.78
CA SER A 106 -20.64 2.66 -3.56
C SER A 106 -19.76 1.72 -2.74
N LYS A 107 -18.78 2.29 -2.08
CA LYS A 107 -17.76 1.58 -1.30
C LYS A 107 -17.72 2.13 0.12
N TYR A 108 -17.82 1.26 1.11
CA TYR A 108 -17.47 1.60 2.49
C TYR A 108 -15.96 1.45 2.68
N TRP A 109 -15.37 2.44 3.35
CA TRP A 109 -13.96 2.51 3.67
C TRP A 109 -13.77 2.70 5.16
N ILE A 110 -12.75 2.04 5.69
CA ILE A 110 -12.25 2.29 7.04
C ILE A 110 -10.72 2.30 7.01
N MET A 111 -10.13 3.33 7.58
CA MET A 111 -8.73 3.69 7.39
C MET A 111 -8.07 4.13 8.70
N PHE A 112 -6.77 3.83 8.83
CA PHE A 112 -5.96 4.20 9.97
C PHE A 112 -4.58 4.71 9.52
N PRO A 113 -4.08 5.84 10.06
CA PRO A 113 -2.72 6.27 9.79
C PRO A 113 -1.72 5.29 10.42
N SER A 114 -0.68 4.89 9.67
CA SER A 114 0.43 4.16 10.27
C SER A 114 1.39 5.12 10.96
N SER A 115 1.59 4.92 12.26
CA SER A 115 2.51 5.73 13.07
C SER A 115 3.06 4.88 14.21
N SER A 116 4.27 5.18 14.69
CA SER A 116 4.81 4.54 15.90
C SER A 116 4.04 4.87 17.17
N LYS A 117 3.15 5.87 17.12
CA LYS A 117 2.31 6.30 18.24
C LYS A 117 0.91 5.71 18.23
N LEU A 118 0.51 5.07 17.13
CA LEU A 118 -0.83 4.53 16.97
C LEU A 118 -0.72 3.03 16.68
N PRO A 119 -1.56 2.20 17.32
CA PRO A 119 -1.57 0.79 17.02
C PRO A 119 -2.05 0.55 15.58
N PRO A 120 -1.73 -0.61 14.98
CA PRO A 120 -2.42 -1.07 13.78
C PRO A 120 -3.94 -1.20 14.02
N PRO A 121 -4.74 -1.37 12.94
CA PRO A 121 -6.18 -1.62 13.08
C PRO A 121 -6.44 -2.83 13.99
N PRO A 122 -7.53 -2.85 14.80
CA PRO A 122 -7.85 -4.01 15.63
C PRO A 122 -7.93 -5.30 14.80
N GLY A 123 -7.38 -6.39 15.34
CA GLY A 123 -7.27 -7.68 14.65
C GLY A 123 -6.11 -7.76 13.64
N VAL A 124 -5.43 -6.66 13.34
CA VAL A 124 -4.23 -6.65 12.49
C VAL A 124 -2.98 -6.60 13.36
N PHE A 125 -2.11 -7.60 13.21
CA PHE A 125 -0.82 -7.70 13.88
C PHE A 125 0.29 -7.59 12.85
N VAL A 126 1.38 -6.94 13.23
CA VAL A 126 2.49 -6.62 12.33
C VAL A 126 3.78 -6.99 13.05
N SER A 127 4.70 -7.67 12.37
CA SER A 127 6.04 -7.94 12.90
C SER A 127 6.82 -6.66 13.16
N ASP A 128 7.88 -6.73 13.98
CA ASP A 128 8.68 -5.55 14.36
C ASP A 128 9.33 -4.85 13.14
N ASP A 129 9.75 -5.63 12.14
CA ASP A 129 10.30 -5.16 10.86
C ASP A 129 9.22 -4.82 9.82
N GLN A 130 7.96 -5.07 10.15
CA GLN A 130 6.77 -4.90 9.31
C GLN A 130 6.80 -5.68 7.99
N SER A 131 7.53 -6.80 7.94
CA SER A 131 7.52 -7.73 6.81
C SER A 131 6.32 -8.67 6.83
N GLU A 132 5.84 -9.04 8.02
CA GLU A 132 4.72 -9.96 8.20
C GLU A 132 3.49 -9.24 8.77
N VAL A 133 2.32 -9.59 8.24
CA VAL A 133 1.03 -9.04 8.67
C VAL A 133 0.07 -10.19 8.89
N THR A 134 -0.45 -10.33 10.10
CA THR A 134 -1.52 -11.27 10.43
C THR A 134 -2.83 -10.51 10.58
N SER A 135 -3.87 -10.95 9.89
CA SER A 135 -5.21 -10.34 9.96
C SER A 135 -6.29 -11.40 9.75
N PRO A 136 -7.58 -11.11 10.08
CA PRO A 136 -8.68 -12.01 9.76
C PRO A 136 -8.72 -12.38 8.28
N LEU A 137 -9.18 -13.60 7.99
CA LEU A 137 -9.12 -14.17 6.64
C LEU A 137 -10.08 -13.47 5.68
N SER A 138 -11.22 -12.99 6.18
CA SER A 138 -12.23 -12.33 5.36
C SER A 138 -12.63 -10.96 5.91
N ILE A 139 -13.13 -10.11 5.00
CA ILE A 139 -13.72 -8.82 5.35
C ILE A 139 -14.89 -9.00 6.32
N ALA A 140 -15.71 -10.04 6.12
CA ALA A 140 -16.85 -10.31 6.97
C ALA A 140 -16.43 -10.73 8.38
N GLU A 141 -15.42 -11.61 8.52
CA GLU A 141 -14.84 -11.97 9.82
C GLU A 141 -14.33 -10.71 10.54
N TRP A 142 -13.59 -9.85 9.84
CA TRP A 142 -13.09 -8.62 10.42
C TRP A 142 -14.23 -7.67 10.85
N LEU A 143 -15.24 -7.48 10.00
CA LEU A 143 -16.37 -6.60 10.30
C LEU A 143 -17.18 -7.09 11.51
N LEU A 144 -17.38 -8.40 11.64
CA LEU A 144 -18.12 -8.99 12.76
C LEU A 144 -17.32 -8.97 14.06
N GLY A 145 -16.01 -9.22 14.01
CA GLY A 145 -15.15 -9.33 15.18
C GLY A 145 -14.63 -8.00 15.71
N PHE A 146 -14.28 -7.07 14.83
CA PHE A 146 -13.43 -5.92 15.18
C PHE A 146 -14.02 -4.55 14.82
N HIS A 147 -15.05 -4.46 13.99
CA HIS A 147 -15.58 -3.17 13.50
C HIS A 147 -15.99 -2.21 14.61
N ALA A 148 -16.73 -2.71 15.60
CA ALA A 148 -17.19 -1.89 16.72
C ALA A 148 -16.02 -1.32 17.55
N GLU A 149 -14.96 -2.11 17.73
CA GLU A 149 -13.73 -1.67 18.39
C GLU A 149 -12.97 -0.66 17.53
N ALA A 150 -12.79 -0.96 16.25
CA ALA A 150 -12.10 -0.13 15.28
C ALA A 150 -12.66 1.30 15.24
N ARG A 151 -13.99 1.45 15.25
CA ARG A 151 -14.66 2.77 15.27
C ARG A 151 -14.39 3.59 16.53
N ARG A 152 -13.96 2.95 17.62
CA ARG A 152 -13.56 3.60 18.88
C ARG A 152 -12.05 3.82 18.98
N THR A 153 -11.27 3.22 18.08
CA THR A 153 -9.81 3.31 18.10
C THR A 153 -9.35 4.69 17.59
N PRO A 154 -8.43 5.37 18.30
CA PRO A 154 -7.89 6.65 17.86
C PRO A 154 -7.29 6.59 16.46
N GLY A 155 -7.62 7.57 15.62
CA GLY A 155 -7.15 7.64 14.24
C GLY A 155 -8.02 6.90 13.22
N CYS A 156 -9.08 6.19 13.66
CA CYS A 156 -10.07 5.63 12.75
C CYS A 156 -10.74 6.72 11.93
N ILE A 157 -10.71 6.57 10.60
CA ILE A 157 -11.51 7.36 9.66
C ILE A 157 -12.32 6.37 8.84
N GLU A 158 -13.63 6.53 8.81
CA GLU A 158 -14.52 5.70 8.01
C GLU A 158 -15.48 6.57 7.19
N GLY A 159 -15.98 6.03 6.09
CA GLY A 159 -16.93 6.73 5.25
C GLY A 159 -17.41 5.88 4.08
N ILE A 160 -18.38 6.42 3.35
CA ILE A 160 -18.86 5.84 2.09
C ILE A 160 -18.39 6.75 0.97
N CYS A 161 -17.74 6.16 -0.04
CA CYS A 161 -17.40 6.81 -1.30
C CYS A 161 -18.41 6.32 -2.35
N GLY A 162 -19.26 7.21 -2.82
CA GLY A 162 -20.33 6.94 -3.77
C GLY A 162 -19.95 7.21 -5.23
N GLU A 163 -20.87 6.93 -6.14
CA GLU A 163 -20.69 7.16 -7.57
C GLU A 163 -20.32 8.62 -7.88
N GLY A 164 -19.26 8.80 -8.67
CA GLY A 164 -18.70 10.10 -9.05
C GLY A 164 -17.71 10.67 -8.05
N GLU A 165 -17.54 10.06 -6.88
CA GLU A 165 -16.59 10.48 -5.86
C GLU A 165 -15.22 9.82 -6.04
N ILE A 166 -14.19 10.48 -5.50
CA ILE A 166 -12.80 10.02 -5.51
C ILE A 166 -12.28 10.01 -4.08
N LEU A 167 -11.86 8.84 -3.61
CA LEU A 167 -11.16 8.71 -2.34
C LEU A 167 -9.65 8.84 -2.54
N HIS A 168 -8.98 9.58 -1.66
CA HIS A 168 -7.54 9.62 -1.55
C HIS A 168 -7.05 8.75 -0.39
N VAL A 169 -6.09 7.87 -0.65
CA VAL A 169 -5.39 7.04 0.33
C VAL A 169 -3.98 7.58 0.50
N PRO A 170 -3.65 8.24 1.62
CA PRO A 170 -2.31 8.76 1.82
C PRO A 170 -1.31 7.63 2.06
N SER A 171 -0.05 7.88 1.68
CA SER A 171 1.03 6.91 1.84
C SER A 171 1.11 6.33 3.25
N GLY A 172 1.17 5.00 3.31
CA GLY A 172 1.35 4.25 4.56
C GLY A 172 0.09 4.09 5.41
N TRP A 173 -1.08 4.53 4.94
CA TRP A 173 -2.33 4.30 5.67
C TRP A 173 -2.82 2.86 5.50
N TRP A 174 -3.19 2.26 6.63
CA TRP A 174 -3.98 1.03 6.63
C TRP A 174 -5.37 1.35 6.12
N HIS A 175 -5.89 0.51 5.23
CA HIS A 175 -7.24 0.68 4.72
C HIS A 175 -7.88 -0.66 4.37
N LEU A 176 -9.18 -0.76 4.66
CA LEU A 176 -10.08 -1.84 4.26
C LEU A 176 -11.23 -1.22 3.48
N VAL A 177 -11.64 -1.89 2.41
CA VAL A 177 -12.71 -1.45 1.53
C VAL A 177 -13.68 -2.58 1.25
N VAL A 178 -14.98 -2.29 1.27
CA VAL A 178 -16.05 -3.23 0.88
C VAL A 178 -17.06 -2.55 -0.04
N ASN A 179 -17.45 -3.25 -1.09
CA ASN A 179 -18.52 -2.82 -1.98
C ASN A 179 -19.87 -3.01 -1.28
N LEU A 180 -20.63 -1.93 -1.17
CA LEU A 180 -21.99 -1.94 -0.60
C LEU A 180 -23.05 -2.34 -1.63
N GLU A 181 -22.68 -2.32 -2.91
CA GLU A 181 -23.50 -2.71 -4.05
C GLU A 181 -22.57 -3.05 -5.24
N PRO A 182 -23.08 -3.65 -6.34
CA PRO A 182 -22.28 -3.86 -7.54
C PRO A 182 -21.57 -2.58 -8.00
N SER A 183 -20.24 -2.60 -7.99
CA SER A 183 -19.43 -1.39 -8.12
C SER A 183 -18.39 -1.51 -9.23
N ILE A 184 -18.10 -0.38 -9.88
CA ILE A 184 -17.02 -0.20 -10.84
C ILE A 184 -16.17 0.97 -10.36
N ALA A 185 -14.86 0.76 -10.24
CA ALA A 185 -13.92 1.81 -9.88
C ALA A 185 -12.61 1.69 -10.66
N ILE A 186 -11.91 2.81 -10.76
CA ILE A 186 -10.53 2.87 -11.23
C ILE A 186 -9.70 3.37 -10.06
N THR A 187 -8.63 2.65 -9.74
CA THR A 187 -7.67 3.08 -8.73
C THR A 187 -6.30 3.25 -9.35
N GLN A 188 -5.52 4.20 -8.85
CA GLN A 188 -4.12 4.35 -9.24
C GLN A 188 -3.24 4.78 -8.07
N ASN A 189 -2.08 4.15 -7.99
CA ASN A 189 -1.00 4.50 -7.08
C ASN A 189 -0.06 5.51 -7.73
N PHE A 190 0.44 6.44 -6.92
CA PHE A 190 1.34 7.50 -7.32
C PHE A 190 2.26 7.91 -6.17
N THR A 191 3.38 8.53 -6.52
CA THR A 191 4.29 9.11 -5.54
C THR A 191 4.15 10.63 -5.55
N PRO A 192 3.41 11.23 -4.60
CA PRO A 192 3.33 12.69 -4.49
C PRO A 192 4.61 13.28 -3.91
N ARG A 193 4.83 14.58 -4.14
CA ARG A 193 5.97 15.34 -3.59
C ARG A 193 6.13 15.14 -2.08
N ALA A 194 5.02 15.22 -1.35
CA ALA A 194 5.00 15.11 0.12
C ALA A 194 5.48 13.76 0.65
N HIS A 195 5.46 12.70 -0.18
CA HIS A 195 5.84 11.36 0.20
C HIS A 195 7.08 10.83 -0.54
N LEU A 196 7.73 11.65 -1.38
CA LEU A 196 8.95 11.27 -2.10
C LEU A 196 10.05 10.75 -1.17
N THR A 197 10.27 11.41 -0.04
CA THR A 197 11.24 10.96 0.98
C THR A 197 10.90 9.59 1.55
N ALA A 198 9.61 9.27 1.73
CA ALA A 198 9.17 7.98 2.24
C ALA A 198 9.32 6.86 1.19
N THR A 199 9.01 7.16 -0.08
CA THR A 199 9.25 6.25 -1.20
C THR A 199 10.74 5.93 -1.35
N LEU A 200 11.62 6.93 -1.25
CA LEU A 200 13.07 6.71 -1.29
C LEU A 200 13.55 5.83 -0.12
N ASP A 201 13.10 6.11 1.11
CA ASP A 201 13.40 5.31 2.31
C ASP A 201 12.98 3.85 2.11
N PHE A 202 11.76 3.63 1.62
CA PHE A 202 11.21 2.29 1.38
C PHE A 202 12.02 1.54 0.34
N LEU A 203 12.25 2.14 -0.83
CA LEU A 203 13.01 1.49 -1.91
C LEU A 203 14.45 1.16 -1.48
N SER A 204 15.09 1.98 -0.62
CA SER A 204 16.46 1.72 -0.17
C SER A 204 16.57 0.74 1.00
N ASN A 205 15.67 0.83 1.98
CA ASN A 205 15.81 0.14 3.27
C ASN A 205 14.86 -1.05 3.44
N LYS A 206 13.93 -1.24 2.49
CA LYS A 206 12.95 -2.33 2.48
C LYS A 206 12.94 -3.04 1.12
N ALA A 207 14.12 -3.25 0.54
CA ALA A 207 14.27 -3.76 -0.83
C ALA A 207 13.61 -5.13 -1.04
N ASP A 208 13.57 -5.96 0.00
CA ASP A 208 12.87 -7.25 0.10
C ASP A 208 11.34 -7.12 0.06
N GLN A 209 10.80 -5.98 0.48
CA GLN A 209 9.36 -5.68 0.51
C GLN A 209 8.88 -4.88 -0.72
N VAL A 210 9.79 -4.55 -1.65
CA VAL A 210 9.46 -3.84 -2.89
C VAL A 210 8.70 -4.78 -3.83
N SER A 211 7.53 -4.33 -4.31
CA SER A 211 6.64 -5.16 -5.12
C SER A 211 6.04 -4.43 -6.31
N GLY A 212 5.38 -5.18 -7.21
CA GLY A 212 4.72 -4.65 -8.41
C GLY A 212 5.64 -4.36 -9.59
N PHE A 213 6.97 -4.46 -9.41
CA PHE A 213 7.94 -4.35 -10.49
C PHE A 213 7.96 -5.61 -11.35
N ARG A 214 8.31 -5.46 -12.63
CA ARG A 214 8.60 -6.63 -13.48
C ARG A 214 9.87 -7.32 -13.00
N LYS A 215 9.95 -8.64 -13.24
CA LYS A 215 11.06 -9.50 -12.79
C LYS A 215 12.43 -9.12 -13.38
N ASP A 216 12.46 -8.42 -14.51
CA ASP A 216 13.68 -7.94 -15.18
C ASP A 216 14.17 -6.59 -14.64
N VAL A 217 13.41 -5.92 -13.78
CA VAL A 217 13.81 -4.66 -13.16
C VAL A 217 14.65 -4.94 -11.92
N HIS A 218 15.97 -4.95 -12.11
CA HIS A 218 16.93 -5.04 -11.02
C HIS A 218 17.21 -3.66 -10.41
N ASN A 219 17.33 -3.63 -9.09
CA ASN A 219 17.59 -2.45 -8.26
C ASN A 219 16.68 -1.23 -8.58
N PRO A 220 15.37 -1.31 -8.24
CA PRO A 220 14.44 -0.22 -8.47
C PRO A 220 14.86 1.12 -7.85
N TYR A 221 15.55 1.08 -6.71
CA TYR A 221 16.04 2.27 -6.02
C TYR A 221 17.04 3.06 -6.88
N GLU A 222 18.10 2.39 -7.37
CA GLU A 222 19.12 3.05 -8.20
C GLU A 222 18.51 3.65 -9.47
N ARG A 223 17.65 2.89 -10.17
CA ARG A 223 16.94 3.37 -11.36
C ARG A 223 16.10 4.61 -11.07
N PHE A 224 15.36 4.58 -9.95
CA PHE A 224 14.53 5.71 -9.55
C PHE A 224 15.37 6.95 -9.25
N VAL A 225 16.46 6.80 -8.48
CA VAL A 225 17.39 7.89 -8.14
C VAL A 225 18.06 8.46 -9.40
N GLU A 226 18.52 7.62 -10.32
CA GLU A 226 19.15 8.05 -11.57
C GLU A 226 18.20 8.89 -12.43
N ASN A 227 16.95 8.44 -12.58
CA ASN A 227 15.97 9.14 -13.40
C ASN A 227 15.43 10.41 -12.71
N MET A 228 15.26 10.39 -11.39
CA MET A 228 14.98 11.60 -10.60
C MET A 228 16.12 12.61 -10.70
N ARG A 229 17.38 12.18 -10.73
CA ARG A 229 18.53 13.09 -10.86
C ARG A 229 18.55 13.81 -12.22
N LYS A 230 18.08 13.14 -13.28
CA LYS A 230 18.00 13.70 -14.64
C LYS A 230 16.86 14.70 -14.79
N THR A 231 15.71 14.42 -14.16
CA THR A 231 14.46 15.17 -14.39
C THR A 231 14.11 16.16 -13.28
N HIS A 232 14.49 15.84 -12.04
CA HIS A 232 14.10 16.54 -10.82
C HIS A 232 15.27 16.65 -9.80
N PRO A 233 16.45 17.15 -10.20
CA PRO A 233 17.66 17.12 -9.38
C PRO A 233 17.51 17.84 -8.03
N GLU A 234 16.85 19.00 -8.01
CA GLU A 234 16.66 19.77 -6.79
C GLU A 234 15.74 19.08 -5.78
N LEU A 235 14.64 18.49 -6.27
CA LEU A 235 13.69 17.75 -5.42
C LEU A 235 14.32 16.48 -4.86
N LEU A 236 15.08 15.76 -5.68
CA LEU A 236 15.83 14.59 -5.23
C LEU A 236 16.81 15.00 -4.11
N GLN A 237 17.58 16.07 -4.29
CA GLN A 237 18.54 16.51 -3.28
C GLN A 237 17.85 16.87 -1.96
N GLN A 238 16.74 17.61 -2.02
CA GLN A 238 15.94 17.95 -0.84
C GLN A 238 15.45 16.69 -0.10
N ALA A 239 14.89 15.72 -0.84
CA ALA A 239 14.38 14.48 -0.26
C ALA A 239 15.51 13.63 0.36
N LEU A 240 16.69 13.56 -0.27
CA LEU A 240 17.86 12.87 0.28
C LEU A 240 18.41 13.56 1.54
N ASP A 241 18.41 14.89 1.59
CA ASP A 241 18.83 15.65 2.77
C ASP A 241 17.85 15.42 3.94
N GLU A 242 16.55 15.37 3.67
CA GLU A 242 15.53 15.00 4.67
C GLU A 242 15.72 13.57 5.18
N LEU A 243 16.00 12.62 4.28
CA LEU A 243 16.25 11.22 4.63
C LEU A 243 17.46 11.10 5.56
N LYS A 244 18.55 11.80 5.22
CA LYS A 244 19.76 11.86 6.05
C LYS A 244 19.47 12.44 7.43
N LYS A 245 18.75 13.55 7.51
CA LYS A 245 18.35 14.16 8.79
C LYS A 245 17.52 13.20 9.66
N LYS A 246 16.60 12.43 9.06
CA LYS A 246 15.82 11.40 9.78
C LYS A 246 16.70 10.27 10.28
N SER A 247 17.63 9.78 9.46
CA SER A 247 18.57 8.72 9.86
C SER A 247 19.49 9.17 11.00
N ASP A 248 20.07 10.36 10.90
CA ASP A 248 20.93 10.93 11.94
C ASP A 248 20.15 11.16 13.25
N GLY A 249 18.89 11.61 13.17
CA GLY A 249 18.02 11.76 14.32
C GLY A 249 17.68 10.43 14.99
N ARG A 250 17.44 9.36 14.21
CA ARG A 250 17.26 8.00 14.75
C ARG A 250 18.52 7.54 15.47
N LYS A 251 19.71 7.68 14.85
CA LYS A 251 21.00 7.29 15.45
C LYS A 251 21.27 7.99 16.79
N ARG A 252 21.13 9.32 16.84
CA ARG A 252 21.31 10.08 18.09
C ARG A 252 20.38 9.61 19.21
N LYS A 253 19.11 9.35 18.89
CA LYS A 253 18.15 8.83 19.87
C LYS A 253 18.52 7.42 20.36
N TRP A 254 19.02 6.56 19.48
CA TRP A 254 19.54 5.24 19.86
C TRP A 254 20.76 5.35 20.76
N ASP A 255 21.72 6.22 20.42
CA ASP A 255 22.92 6.46 21.23
C ASP A 255 22.55 7.00 22.63
N GLU A 256 21.60 7.93 22.72
CA GLU A 256 21.07 8.42 24.00
C GLU A 256 20.40 7.32 24.84
N LEU A 257 19.65 6.40 24.22
CA LEU A 257 18.99 5.30 24.93
C LEU A 257 19.99 4.23 25.42
N VAL A 258 21.01 3.92 24.61
CA VAL A 258 22.02 2.90 24.93
C VAL A 258 23.04 3.45 25.93
N HIS A 259 23.53 4.67 25.74
CA HIS A 259 24.54 5.27 26.61
C HIS A 259 23.95 6.06 27.79
N GLY A 260 22.69 6.49 27.72
CA GLY A 260 21.98 7.10 28.85
C GLY A 260 21.56 6.10 29.92
N ARG A 261 21.29 4.83 29.56
CA ARG A 261 21.07 3.74 30.53
C ARG A 261 22.36 3.37 31.27
N ALA A 262 23.50 3.40 30.59
CA ALA A 262 24.80 3.11 31.22
C ALA A 262 25.20 4.12 32.31
N ALA A 263 24.65 5.34 32.30
CA ALA A 263 24.91 6.35 33.33
C ALA A 263 23.98 6.23 34.57
N GLN A 264 22.98 5.34 34.55
CA GLN A 264 22.03 5.15 35.64
C GLN A 264 22.19 3.82 36.40
N GLU A 265 23.01 2.90 35.89
CA GLU A 265 23.31 1.60 36.54
C GLU A 265 24.68 1.57 37.24
N ASP A 266 25.46 2.65 37.22
CA ASP A 266 26.80 2.70 37.86
C ASP A 266 26.75 3.10 39.35
N ALA A 267 25.66 2.75 40.03
CA ALA A 267 25.51 2.88 41.48
C ALA A 267 24.74 1.70 42.07
N GLY A 268 25.31 0.49 42.00
CA GLY A 268 24.90 -0.57 42.93
C GLY A 268 25.01 -2.00 42.41
N ASP A 269 26.12 -2.62 42.81
CA ASP A 269 26.23 -4.01 43.20
C ASP A 269 26.50 -5.08 42.12
N SER A 270 27.54 -5.84 42.43
CA SER A 270 28.12 -6.93 41.69
C SER A 270 27.28 -8.21 41.80
N SER A 271 26.87 -8.81 40.68
CA SER A 271 26.76 -10.27 40.56
C SER A 271 26.60 -10.76 39.11
N GLU A 272 27.47 -11.71 38.78
CA GLU A 272 27.39 -12.81 37.81
C GLU A 272 26.93 -12.57 36.35
N ALA A 273 27.89 -12.82 35.46
CA ALA A 273 27.72 -12.96 34.02
C ALA A 273 26.84 -14.17 33.65
N GLY A 274 25.64 -13.91 33.16
CA GLY A 274 24.80 -14.86 32.43
C GLY A 274 24.81 -14.55 30.93
N GLY A 275 25.71 -15.20 30.18
CA GLY A 275 25.72 -15.12 28.72
C GLY A 275 24.54 -15.87 28.12
N PHE A 276 23.63 -15.17 27.45
CA PHE A 276 22.58 -15.79 26.63
C PHE A 276 23.09 -15.95 25.19
N SER A 277 23.23 -17.21 24.77
CA SER A 277 23.50 -17.65 23.40
C SER A 277 22.21 -18.19 22.81
N PHE A 278 21.80 -17.72 21.63
CA PHE A 278 20.76 -18.38 20.82
C PHE A 278 21.37 -18.83 19.50
N GLY A 279 21.31 -20.13 19.26
CA GLY A 279 21.79 -20.81 18.06
C GLY A 279 20.76 -20.74 16.93
N PHE A 280 21.26 -20.63 15.71
CA PHE A 280 20.49 -20.69 14.48
C PHE A 280 20.07 -22.14 14.22
N GLY A 281 18.75 -22.37 14.21
CA GLY A 281 18.12 -23.56 13.65
C GLY A 281 17.54 -23.18 12.28
N ASP A 282 18.17 -23.71 11.24
CA ASP A 282 17.74 -23.70 9.85
C ASP A 282 16.74 -24.85 9.64
N ASP A 283 15.48 -24.54 9.34
CA ASP A 283 14.56 -25.45 8.68
C ASP A 283 13.63 -24.71 7.71
N GLY A 284 14.09 -24.61 6.47
CA GLY A 284 13.29 -24.11 5.36
C GLY A 284 12.01 -24.92 5.11
N SER A 285 10.92 -24.20 4.86
CA SER A 285 9.90 -24.59 3.87
C SER A 285 9.00 -23.39 3.55
N ASP A 286 9.43 -22.57 2.59
CA ASP A 286 8.56 -21.58 1.94
C ASP A 286 7.60 -22.28 0.98
N VAL A 287 6.35 -22.42 1.40
CA VAL A 287 5.20 -22.46 0.49
C VAL A 287 4.11 -21.58 1.09
N GLU A 288 4.10 -20.31 0.70
CA GLU A 288 2.92 -19.46 0.83
C GLU A 288 2.23 -19.30 -0.53
N VAL A 289 0.90 -19.44 -0.48
CA VAL A 289 -0.17 -18.72 -1.19
C VAL A 289 -1.45 -19.58 -1.05
N PRO A 290 -2.67 -18.99 -0.93
CA PRO A 290 -3.04 -17.58 -1.06
C PRO A 290 -3.67 -16.93 0.18
#